data_AF-A0ABD0NNL8-F1
#
_entry.id   AF-A0ABD0NNL8-F1
#
_cell.length_a   1.000
_cell.length_b   1.000
_cell.length_c   1.000
_cell.angle_alpha   90.00
_cell.angle_beta   90.00
_cell.angle_gamma   90.00
#
_symmetry.space_group_name_H-M   'P 1'
#
loop_
_entity.id
_entity.type
_entity.pdbx_description
1 polymer ?
#
loop_
_entity_poly.entity_id
_entity_poly.type
_entity_poly.pdbx_seq_one_letter_code
_entity_poly.pdbx_strand_id
1 'polypeptide(L)'
;MGENRSLTVRTVQSLNRWQDISMSRMEKLEKLIENEVANEADYIFCLDIDTKFYGRWGAESLGRLVGVIHPWLYNARRDQFTYERRPESRAYIPAEEGDYYYAGAAFGGSLEEVHHLTKTCREQLNIDAANSIEAVWQE
;
A
#
# COMPACT_ATOMS: atom_id res chain seq x y z
N MET A 1 -26.07 -1.71 5.70
CA MET A 1 -25.38 -1.25 4.48
C MET A 1 -26.43 -0.75 3.49
N GLY A 2 -26.06 0.16 2.59
CA GLY A 2 -26.97 0.61 1.53
C GLY A 2 -27.20 -0.47 0.46
N GLU A 3 -28.08 -0.20 -0.49
CA GLU A 3 -28.36 -1.07 -1.64
C GLU A 3 -27.09 -1.34 -2.47
N ASN A 4 -26.94 -2.56 -3.00
CA ASN A 4 -25.78 -3.01 -3.78
C ASN A 4 -24.43 -2.90 -3.04
N ARG A 5 -24.42 -2.98 -1.71
CA ARG A 5 -23.21 -3.01 -0.89
C ARG A 5 -23.17 -4.25 -0.02
N SER A 6 -22.12 -5.05 -0.18
CA SER A 6 -21.82 -6.23 0.65
C SER A 6 -20.60 -5.97 1.51
N LEU A 7 -20.47 -6.76 2.59
CA LEU A 7 -19.29 -6.79 3.45
C LEU A 7 -18.91 -8.24 3.67
N THR A 8 -17.67 -8.56 3.35
CA THR A 8 -17.09 -9.89 3.54
C THR A 8 -16.00 -9.78 4.60
N VAL A 9 -16.13 -10.57 5.67
CA VAL A 9 -15.14 -10.60 6.75
C VAL A 9 -14.19 -11.78 6.52
N ARG A 10 -12.89 -11.52 6.64
CA ARG A 10 -11.83 -12.54 6.54
C ARG A 10 -11.05 -12.58 7.85
N THR A 11 -10.97 -13.75 8.46
CA THR A 11 -10.13 -13.95 9.64
C THR A 11 -8.69 -14.10 9.20
N VAL A 12 -7.81 -13.26 9.76
CA VAL A 12 -6.37 -13.31 9.50
C VAL A 12 -5.62 -13.61 10.79
N GLN A 13 -4.47 -14.28 10.68
CA GLN A 13 -3.59 -14.47 11.81
C GLN A 13 -3.03 -13.12 12.28
N SER A 14 -3.07 -12.89 13.60
CA SER A 14 -2.42 -11.75 14.24
C SER A 14 -0.91 -11.98 14.35
N LEU A 15 -0.13 -10.92 14.22
CA LEU A 15 1.33 -10.92 14.43
C LEU A 15 1.67 -10.11 15.69
N ASN A 16 2.90 -10.27 16.18
CA ASN A 16 3.33 -9.70 17.46
C ASN A 16 3.77 -8.23 17.36
N ARG A 17 4.40 -7.85 16.23
CA ARG A 17 4.84 -6.47 15.98
C ARG A 17 3.84 -5.78 15.06
N TRP A 18 3.54 -4.51 15.34
CA TRP A 18 2.65 -3.73 14.47
C TRP A 18 3.26 -3.55 13.07
N GLN A 19 4.59 -3.46 12.96
CA GLN A 19 5.30 -3.42 11.67
C GLN A 19 5.03 -4.67 10.85
N ASP A 20 5.13 -5.86 11.46
CA ASP A 20 4.88 -7.12 10.75
C ASP A 20 3.41 -7.20 10.30
N ILE A 21 2.47 -6.69 11.12
CA ILE A 21 1.05 -6.58 10.73
C ILE A 21 0.92 -5.72 9.47
N SER A 22 1.55 -4.54 9.48
CA SER A 22 1.52 -3.56 8.38
C SER A 22 2.10 -4.12 7.08
N MET A 23 3.31 -4.70 7.16
CA MET A 23 4.00 -5.29 6.00
C MET A 23 3.29 -6.52 5.45
N SER A 24 2.68 -7.34 6.31
CA SER A 24 1.95 -8.54 5.87
C SER A 24 0.73 -8.23 4.99
N ARG A 25 0.28 -6.97 4.96
CA ARG A 25 -0.84 -6.54 4.11
C ARG A 25 -0.55 -6.77 2.63
N MET A 26 0.70 -6.61 2.18
CA MET A 26 1.09 -6.80 0.79
C MET A 26 0.82 -8.24 0.33
N GLU A 27 1.27 -9.23 1.10
CA GLU A 27 1.00 -10.65 0.81
C GLU A 27 -0.50 -11.00 0.88
N LYS A 28 -1.20 -10.46 1.89
CA LYS A 28 -2.64 -10.73 2.06
C LYS A 28 -3.45 -10.17 0.90
N LEU A 29 -3.12 -8.97 0.43
CA LEU A 29 -3.79 -8.32 -0.70
C LEU A 29 -3.49 -9.02 -2.02
N GLU A 30 -2.23 -9.38 -2.28
CA GLU A 30 -1.86 -10.20 -3.45
C GLU A 30 -2.72 -11.47 -3.51
N LYS A 31 -2.75 -12.26 -2.42
CA LYS A 31 -3.52 -13.50 -2.34
C LYS A 31 -5.03 -13.26 -2.45
N LEU A 32 -5.55 -12.20 -1.85
CA LEU A 32 -6.97 -11.85 -1.95
C LEU A 32 -7.36 -11.57 -3.40
N ILE A 33 -6.52 -10.84 -4.13
CA ILE A 33 -6.74 -10.52 -5.54
C ILE A 33 -6.70 -11.77 -6.40
N GLU A 34 -5.67 -12.60 -6.25
CA GLU A 34 -5.52 -13.84 -7.04
C GLU A 34 -6.67 -14.83 -6.83
N ASN A 35 -7.10 -15.02 -5.58
CA ASN A 35 -7.94 -16.16 -5.23
C ASN A 35 -9.44 -15.83 -5.14
N GLU A 36 -9.79 -14.57 -4.91
CA GLU A 36 -11.15 -14.21 -4.50
C GLU A 36 -11.75 -13.08 -5.32
N VAL A 37 -11.08 -11.91 -5.37
CA VAL A 37 -11.74 -10.72 -5.92
C VAL A 37 -11.57 -10.54 -7.43
N ALA A 38 -10.71 -11.33 -8.09
CA ALA A 38 -10.49 -11.29 -9.54
C ALA A 38 -11.79 -11.38 -10.39
N ASN A 39 -12.83 -12.04 -9.87
CA ASN A 39 -14.12 -12.18 -10.54
C ASN A 39 -15.24 -11.33 -9.91
N GLU A 40 -14.94 -10.51 -8.90
CA GLU A 40 -15.94 -9.76 -8.11
C GLU A 40 -15.86 -8.24 -8.31
N ALA A 41 -14.72 -7.71 -8.77
CA ALA A 41 -14.50 -6.28 -8.91
C ALA A 41 -13.57 -5.94 -10.08
N ASP A 42 -13.68 -4.71 -10.60
CA ASP A 42 -12.73 -4.18 -11.59
C ASP A 42 -11.56 -3.42 -10.92
N TYR A 43 -11.83 -2.82 -9.76
CA TYR A 43 -10.91 -1.96 -9.01
C TYR A 43 -10.93 -2.29 -7.52
N ILE A 44 -9.80 -2.02 -6.86
CA ILE A 44 -9.67 -2.14 -5.40
C ILE A 44 -9.00 -0.89 -4.83
N PHE A 45 -9.45 -0.48 -3.65
CA PHE A 45 -8.77 0.49 -2.80
C PHE A 45 -8.42 -0.17 -1.47
N CYS A 46 -7.20 0.08 -1.02
CA CYS A 46 -6.64 -0.41 0.23
C CYS A 46 -6.43 0.80 1.14
N LEU A 47 -7.08 0.83 2.30
CA LEU A 47 -7.04 1.94 3.25
C LEU A 47 -6.72 1.45 4.66
N ASP A 48 -6.00 2.28 5.43
CA ASP A 48 -5.87 2.09 6.87
C ASP A 48 -7.21 2.29 7.58
N ILE A 49 -7.45 1.47 8.60
CA ILE A 49 -8.74 1.39 9.29
C ILE A 49 -8.98 2.55 10.27
N ASP A 50 -7.94 3.25 10.67
CA ASP A 50 -7.97 4.42 11.56
C ASP A 50 -8.33 5.72 10.82
N THR A 51 -8.97 5.59 9.66
CA THR A 51 -9.44 6.69 8.82
C THR A 51 -10.98 6.80 8.82
N LYS A 52 -11.48 7.99 8.46
CA LYS A 52 -12.92 8.24 8.31
C LYS A 52 -13.18 9.10 7.07
N PHE A 53 -14.18 8.70 6.28
CA PHE A 53 -14.66 9.52 5.16
C PHE A 53 -15.48 10.72 5.67
N TYR A 54 -15.05 11.92 5.33
CA TYR A 54 -15.77 13.18 5.63
C TYR A 54 -16.51 13.75 4.41
N GLY A 55 -16.25 13.21 3.22
CA GLY A 55 -16.80 13.67 1.96
C GLY A 55 -16.98 12.52 0.97
N ARG A 56 -17.46 12.87 -0.22
CA ARG A 56 -17.64 11.91 -1.31
C ARG A 56 -16.27 11.43 -1.81
N TRP A 57 -16.11 10.12 -1.88
CA TRP A 57 -15.03 9.43 -2.59
C TRP A 57 -15.70 8.50 -3.60
N GLY A 58 -15.61 8.85 -4.88
CA GLY A 58 -16.33 8.17 -5.96
C GLY A 58 -15.45 7.81 -7.15
N ALA A 59 -16.12 7.60 -8.30
CA ALA A 59 -15.49 7.16 -9.54
C ALA A 59 -14.37 8.08 -10.06
N GLU A 60 -14.33 9.34 -9.63
CA GLU A 60 -13.23 10.28 -9.92
C GLU A 60 -11.87 9.81 -9.41
N SER A 61 -11.83 8.92 -8.41
CA SER A 61 -10.58 8.36 -7.91
C SER A 61 -10.10 7.15 -8.71
N LEU A 62 -10.93 6.58 -9.61
CA LEU A 62 -10.57 5.37 -10.34
C LEU A 62 -9.49 5.66 -11.38
N GLY A 63 -8.48 4.81 -11.41
CA GLY A 63 -7.37 4.86 -12.35
C GLY A 63 -6.69 3.49 -12.41
N ARG A 64 -5.77 3.31 -13.36
CA ARG A 64 -5.01 2.06 -13.48
C ARG A 64 -4.23 1.75 -12.20
N LEU A 65 -3.45 2.71 -11.74
CA LEU A 65 -2.74 2.66 -10.46
C LEU A 65 -2.84 4.03 -9.80
N VAL A 66 -3.20 4.06 -8.53
CA VAL A 66 -3.54 5.27 -7.79
C VAL A 66 -2.76 5.29 -6.48
N GLY A 67 -1.87 6.27 -6.34
CA GLY A 67 -1.21 6.61 -5.10
C GLY A 67 -1.79 7.89 -4.49
N VAL A 68 -1.81 7.98 -3.16
CA VAL A 68 -2.24 9.18 -2.44
C VAL A 68 -1.02 9.95 -1.96
N ILE A 69 -0.94 11.26 -2.25
CA ILE A 69 0.15 12.11 -1.76
C ILE A 69 0.03 12.27 -0.25
N HIS A 70 1.12 12.07 0.47
CA HIS A 70 1.12 12.14 1.92
C HIS A 70 0.83 13.57 2.43
N PRO A 71 -0.12 13.75 3.37
CA PRO A 71 -0.61 15.07 3.75
C PRO A 71 0.43 15.95 4.45
N TRP A 72 1.48 15.37 5.05
CA TRP A 72 2.58 16.15 5.64
C TRP A 72 3.68 16.56 4.65
N LEU A 73 3.75 15.92 3.47
CA LEU A 73 4.86 16.07 2.54
C LEU A 73 4.44 16.56 1.15
N TYR A 74 3.15 16.84 0.92
CA TYR A 74 2.62 17.26 -0.38
C TYR A 74 3.27 18.52 -0.98
N ASN A 75 3.80 19.40 -0.14
CA ASN A 75 4.48 20.64 -0.54
C ASN A 75 5.94 20.67 -0.04
N ALA A 76 6.46 19.54 0.44
CA ALA A 76 7.85 19.43 0.85
C ALA A 76 8.74 19.25 -0.38
N ARG A 77 10.00 19.67 -0.26
CA ARG A 77 11.00 19.39 -1.28
C ARG A 77 11.43 17.91 -1.19
N ARG A 78 11.88 17.33 -2.31
CA ARG A 78 12.27 15.90 -2.37
C ARG A 78 13.36 15.49 -1.38
N ASP A 79 14.25 16.41 -1.04
CA ASP A 79 15.32 16.22 -0.06
C ASP A 79 14.80 16.12 1.39
N GLN A 80 13.55 16.51 1.62
CA GLN A 80 12.84 16.37 2.90
C GLN A 80 11.97 15.11 2.97
N PHE A 81 11.80 14.40 1.85
CA PHE A 81 11.07 13.15 1.84
C PHE A 81 11.82 12.09 2.65
N THR A 82 11.08 11.39 3.50
CA THR A 82 11.60 10.38 4.42
C THR A 82 11.69 9.01 3.76
N TYR A 83 12.08 8.94 2.48
CA TYR A 83 12.34 7.65 1.84
C TYR A 83 13.44 6.89 2.57
N GLU A 84 13.52 5.59 2.33
CA GLU A 84 14.68 4.81 2.74
C GLU A 84 15.94 5.32 2.02
N ARG A 85 16.98 5.62 2.80
CA ARG A 85 18.23 6.21 2.30
C ARG A 85 19.44 5.28 2.46
N ARG A 86 19.26 4.11 3.08
CA ARG A 86 20.28 3.05 3.16
C ARG A 86 20.29 2.27 1.84
N PRO A 87 21.38 2.32 1.05
CA PRO A 87 21.46 1.65 -0.26
C PRO A 87 21.39 0.12 -0.17
N GLU A 88 21.53 -0.45 1.02
CA GLU A 88 21.38 -1.88 1.28
C GLU A 88 19.91 -2.34 1.21
N SER A 89 18.94 -1.44 1.38
CA SER A 89 17.52 -1.74 1.30
C SER A 89 17.01 -1.65 -0.14
N ARG A 90 16.07 -2.52 -0.48
CA ARG A 90 15.34 -2.50 -1.75
C ARG A 90 14.38 -1.32 -1.88
N ALA A 91 14.05 -0.65 -0.79
CA ALA A 91 13.25 0.58 -0.78
C ALA A 91 14.09 1.85 -0.99
N TYR A 92 15.42 1.73 -1.19
CA TYR A 92 16.32 2.86 -1.33
C TYR A 92 15.92 3.79 -2.49
N ILE A 93 15.82 5.09 -2.18
CA ILE A 93 15.66 6.16 -3.17
C ILE A 93 16.75 7.22 -2.93
N PRO A 94 17.57 7.58 -3.94
CA PRO A 94 18.55 8.66 -3.82
C PRO A 94 17.94 10.02 -3.49
N ALA A 95 18.71 10.93 -2.86
CA ALA A 95 18.23 12.26 -2.46
C ALA A 95 17.76 13.13 -3.63
N GLU A 96 18.34 12.91 -4.82
CA GLU A 96 18.03 13.64 -6.04
C GLU A 96 16.83 13.08 -6.81
N GLU A 97 16.27 11.95 -6.38
CA GLU A 97 15.16 11.25 -7.05
C GLU A 97 13.83 11.33 -6.26
N GLY A 98 12.73 11.02 -6.95
CA GLY A 98 11.38 11.01 -6.39
C GLY A 98 10.52 12.20 -6.83
N ASP A 99 9.31 11.91 -7.28
CA ASP A 99 8.32 12.90 -7.69
C ASP A 99 7.47 13.38 -6.51
N TYR A 100 6.91 12.42 -5.75
CA TYR A 100 6.05 12.66 -4.60
C TYR A 100 6.28 11.62 -3.50
N TYR A 101 6.09 12.03 -2.26
CA TYR A 101 5.98 11.07 -1.15
C TYR A 101 4.55 10.56 -1.03
N TYR A 102 4.33 9.29 -1.38
CA TYR A 102 3.02 8.65 -1.32
C TYR A 102 2.75 8.08 0.08
N ALA A 103 1.48 8.04 0.48
CA ALA A 103 1.04 7.49 1.76
C ALA A 103 0.75 5.98 1.65
N GLY A 104 1.45 5.16 2.44
CA GLY A 104 1.14 3.73 2.57
C GLY A 104 -0.26 3.46 3.15
N ALA A 105 -0.88 4.47 3.76
CA ALA A 105 -2.22 4.40 4.32
C ALA A 105 -3.35 4.34 3.28
N ALA A 106 -3.08 4.70 2.01
CA ALA A 106 -4.09 4.66 0.96
C ALA A 106 -3.48 4.52 -0.43
N PHE A 107 -3.89 3.47 -1.14
CA PHE A 107 -3.61 3.26 -2.56
C PHE A 107 -4.72 2.44 -3.21
N GLY A 108 -4.72 2.35 -4.52
CA GLY A 108 -5.69 1.55 -5.25
C GLY A 108 -5.38 1.49 -6.74
N GLY A 109 -6.30 0.94 -7.50
CA GLY A 109 -6.13 0.77 -8.94
C GLY A 109 -6.99 -0.35 -9.48
N SER A 110 -6.73 -0.74 -10.73
CA SER A 110 -7.26 -1.98 -11.27
C SER A 110 -6.70 -3.17 -10.49
N LEU A 111 -7.44 -4.28 -10.46
CA LEU A 111 -6.97 -5.49 -9.76
C LEU A 111 -5.59 -5.96 -10.24
N GLU A 112 -5.34 -5.89 -11.54
CA GLU A 112 -4.06 -6.26 -12.15
C GLU A 112 -2.88 -5.42 -11.62
N GLU A 113 -3.04 -4.10 -11.61
CA GLU A 113 -1.95 -3.19 -11.22
C GLU A 113 -1.72 -3.23 -9.70
N VAL A 114 -2.78 -3.36 -8.91
CA VAL A 114 -2.67 -3.49 -7.45
C VAL A 114 -2.05 -4.84 -7.08
N HIS A 115 -2.40 -5.92 -7.77
CA HIS A 115 -1.74 -7.22 -7.61
C HIS A 115 -0.24 -7.13 -7.91
N HIS A 116 0.12 -6.49 -9.03
CA HIS A 116 1.52 -6.29 -9.39
C HIS A 116 2.28 -5.47 -8.35
N LEU A 117 1.67 -4.39 -7.84
CA LEU A 117 2.25 -3.56 -6.78
C LEU A 117 2.48 -4.37 -5.51
N THR A 118 1.46 -5.05 -5.00
CA THR A 118 1.54 -5.74 -3.70
C THR A 118 2.49 -6.94 -3.76
N LYS A 119 2.50 -7.68 -4.88
CA LYS A 119 3.48 -8.74 -5.14
C LYS A 119 4.90 -8.19 -5.14
N THR A 120 5.14 -7.10 -5.86
CA THR A 120 6.46 -6.46 -5.92
C THR A 120 6.92 -6.01 -4.54
N CYS A 121 6.07 -5.29 -3.79
CA CYS A 121 6.39 -4.86 -2.43
C CYS A 121 6.70 -6.04 -1.50
N ARG A 122 5.88 -7.10 -1.51
CA ARG A 122 6.15 -8.33 -0.74
C ARG A 122 7.52 -8.91 -1.07
N GLU A 123 7.85 -9.03 -2.36
CA GLU A 123 9.13 -9.60 -2.79
C GLU A 123 10.32 -8.76 -2.33
N GLN A 124 10.23 -7.43 -2.41
CA GLN A 124 11.28 -6.54 -1.90
C GLN A 124 11.41 -6.59 -0.38
N LEU A 125 10.29 -6.61 0.36
CA LEU A 125 10.27 -6.76 1.82
C LEU A 125 10.93 -8.07 2.26
N ASN A 126 10.69 -9.16 1.54
CA ASN A 126 11.32 -10.46 1.82
C ASN A 126 12.84 -10.43 1.59
N ILE A 127 13.32 -9.73 0.55
CA ILE A 127 14.75 -9.56 0.30
C ILE A 127 15.40 -8.74 1.41
N ASP A 128 14.77 -7.65 1.82
CA ASP A 128 15.21 -6.82 2.94
C ASP A 128 15.31 -7.64 4.24
N ALA A 129 14.25 -8.38 4.57
CA ALA A 129 14.24 -9.25 5.76
C ALA A 129 15.35 -10.31 5.71
N ALA A 130 15.61 -10.92 4.55
CA ALA A 130 16.71 -11.89 4.37
C ALA A 130 18.10 -11.25 4.58
N ASN A 131 18.24 -9.96 4.31
CA ASN A 131 19.44 -9.17 4.54
C ASN A 131 19.47 -8.52 5.94
N SER A 132 18.53 -8.87 6.83
CA SER A 132 18.40 -8.29 8.17
C SER A 132 18.23 -6.76 8.16
N ILE A 133 17.56 -6.24 7.13
CA ILE A 133 17.18 -4.82 7.03
C ILE A 133 15.64 -4.71 7.00
N GLU A 134 15.13 -3.65 7.63
CA GLU A 134 13.72 -3.28 7.59
C GLU A 134 13.69 -1.80 7.21
N ALA A 135 12.95 -1.45 6.16
CA ALA A 135 12.87 -0.07 5.66
C ALA A 135 12.31 0.88 6.74
N VAL A 136 12.77 2.14 6.71
CA VAL A 136 12.45 3.15 7.73
C VAL A 136 10.95 3.34 7.97
N TRP A 137 10.13 3.18 6.93
CA TRP A 137 8.66 3.27 6.98
C TRP A 137 7.95 2.01 6.47
N GLN A 138 8.54 0.83 6.69
CA GLN A 138 7.93 -0.47 6.41
C GLN A 138 7.48 -0.66 4.94
N GLU A 139 6.18 -0.66 4.64
CA GLU A 139 5.59 -0.97 3.32
C GLU A 139 5.12 0.22 2.47
#